data_AF-A0A8J6BDX2-F1
#
_entry.id   AF-A0A8J6BDX2-F1
#
_cell.length_a   1.000
_cell.length_b   1.000
_cell.length_c   1.000
_cell.angle_alpha   90.00
_cell.angle_beta   90.00
_cell.angle_gamma   90.00
#
_symmetry.space_group_name_H-M   'P 1'
#
loop_
_entity.id
_entity.type
_entity.pdbx_description
1 polymer ?
#
loop_
_entity_poly.entity_id
_entity_poly.type
_entity_poly.pdbx_seq_one_letter_code
_entity_poly.pdbx_strand_id
1 'polypeptide(L)'
;DMSGSSVCKATMKEAEQINLVFLNHTGCQDAQCLWNLNISQILQSIPWIEYPSWASDDSFDLPQKGKFDGPMTVVDGYVVPAPPLDVWKQKIPGYSDVPYVIGTTLQEADFAPRYTNISKWSAEDYHWFVNSHLNTFGGHFSAQALALYPTSEFCSQPERCVEKAYMTMVSDLRASCPNNVVARLAAETLTSPVYRYQVTYTPSRPTEISYLFPYNSWFAFHTLDAVAFFGTLDFALGETSEDDRTFQRLMRKYLLHFAKEGTMPPEWPEYPNRTALLSTTLRVEKNYRSAQCALWENNDMFQYAWIS
;
A
#
# COMPACT_ATOMS: atom_id res chain seq x y z
N ASP A 1 5.85 -10.39 -3.38
CA ASP A 1 4.84 -9.33 -3.45
C ASP A 1 5.42 -8.07 -2.85
N MET A 2 5.48 -6.99 -3.62
CA MET A 2 6.10 -5.72 -3.23
C MET A 2 4.98 -4.67 -3.25
N SER A 3 4.52 -4.28 -2.06
CA SER A 3 3.45 -3.29 -1.86
C SER A 3 2.11 -3.69 -2.50
N GLY A 4 1.77 -4.98 -2.47
CA GLY A 4 0.53 -5.51 -3.03
C GLY A 4 -0.73 -5.03 -2.31
N SER A 5 -1.81 -4.88 -3.09
CA SER A 5 -3.14 -4.63 -2.55
C SER A 5 -3.66 -5.81 -1.74
N SER A 6 -4.34 -5.52 -0.64
CA SER A 6 -4.85 -6.55 0.28
C SER A 6 -6.35 -6.79 0.17
N VAL A 7 -7.08 -5.91 -0.53
CA VAL A 7 -8.54 -5.97 -0.67
C VAL A 7 -8.90 -6.42 -2.08
N CYS A 8 -9.34 -7.66 -2.22
CA CYS A 8 -9.81 -8.23 -3.49
C CYS A 8 -11.08 -9.07 -3.22
N LYS A 9 -12.22 -8.40 -3.00
CA LYS A 9 -13.46 -9.06 -2.53
C LYS A 9 -14.71 -8.74 -3.35
N ALA A 10 -14.62 -7.85 -4.32
CA ALA A 10 -15.79 -7.45 -5.10
C ALA A 10 -16.30 -8.61 -5.95
N THR A 11 -17.61 -8.83 -5.88
CA THR A 11 -18.29 -9.85 -6.68
C THR A 11 -18.62 -9.33 -8.08
N MET A 12 -18.84 -10.23 -9.05
CA MET A 12 -19.34 -9.86 -10.38
C MET A 12 -20.59 -8.98 -10.30
N LYS A 13 -21.52 -9.30 -9.41
CA LYS A 13 -22.76 -8.53 -9.23
C LYS A 13 -22.49 -7.10 -8.76
N GLU A 14 -21.58 -6.90 -7.82
CA GLU A 14 -21.20 -5.57 -7.35
C GLU A 14 -20.49 -4.79 -8.45
N ALA A 15 -19.55 -5.42 -9.16
CA ALA A 15 -18.85 -4.81 -10.28
C ALA A 15 -19.81 -4.41 -11.40
N GLU A 16 -20.79 -5.24 -11.75
CA GLU A 16 -21.84 -4.91 -12.72
C GLU A 16 -22.66 -3.70 -12.29
N GLN A 17 -23.12 -3.66 -11.04
CA GLN A 17 -23.88 -2.54 -10.50
C GLN A 17 -23.10 -1.23 -10.54
N ILE A 18 -21.82 -1.30 -10.16
CA ILE A 18 -20.89 -0.18 -10.15
C ILE A 18 -20.62 0.32 -11.58
N ASN A 19 -20.41 -0.58 -12.53
CA ASN A 19 -20.13 -0.25 -13.93
C ASN A 19 -21.34 0.33 -14.70
N LEU A 20 -22.56 0.27 -14.14
CA LEU A 20 -23.71 0.94 -14.73
C LEU A 20 -23.53 2.47 -14.81
N VAL A 21 -22.72 3.06 -13.93
CA VAL A 21 -22.41 4.50 -13.98
C VAL A 21 -21.69 4.83 -15.29
N PHE A 22 -20.62 4.08 -15.61
CA PHE A 22 -19.91 4.20 -16.87
C PHE A 22 -20.83 3.93 -18.07
N LEU A 23 -21.62 2.85 -18.03
CA LEU A 23 -22.55 2.51 -19.11
C LEU A 23 -23.56 3.65 -19.37
N ASN A 24 -24.13 4.23 -18.32
CA ASN A 24 -25.05 5.37 -18.41
C ASN A 24 -24.37 6.60 -19.03
N HIS A 25 -23.12 6.90 -18.65
CA HIS A 25 -22.36 8.01 -19.23
C HIS A 25 -22.05 7.85 -20.72
N THR A 26 -21.94 6.61 -21.20
CA THR A 26 -21.77 6.36 -22.63
C THR A 26 -23.07 6.46 -23.43
N GLY A 27 -24.23 6.37 -22.77
CA GLY A 27 -25.54 6.24 -23.41
C GLY A 27 -25.78 4.85 -24.04
N CYS A 28 -24.88 3.89 -23.85
CA CYS A 28 -25.04 2.52 -24.33
C CYS A 28 -25.95 1.70 -23.41
N GLN A 29 -26.52 0.62 -23.96
CA GLN A 29 -27.32 -0.35 -23.20
C GLN A 29 -26.66 -1.74 -23.13
N ASP A 30 -25.65 -1.98 -23.95
CA ASP A 30 -24.97 -3.27 -24.07
C ASP A 30 -23.51 -3.12 -24.51
N ALA A 31 -22.79 -4.24 -24.48
CA ALA A 31 -21.40 -4.31 -24.89
C ALA A 31 -21.19 -4.02 -26.39
N GLN A 32 -22.18 -4.35 -27.24
CA GLN A 32 -22.07 -4.15 -28.68
C GLN A 32 -22.03 -2.66 -29.04
N CYS A 33 -22.81 -1.85 -28.34
CA CYS A 33 -22.75 -0.40 -28.42
C CYS A 33 -21.40 0.13 -27.91
N LEU A 34 -20.92 -0.35 -26.76
CA LEU A 34 -19.63 0.06 -26.20
C LEU A 34 -18.46 -0.18 -27.16
N TRP A 35 -18.44 -1.32 -27.87
CA TRP A 35 -17.40 -1.64 -28.85
C TRP A 35 -17.38 -0.71 -30.08
N ASN A 36 -18.46 0.04 -30.34
CA ASN A 36 -18.53 0.98 -31.45
C ASN A 36 -18.15 2.41 -31.05
N LEU A 37 -17.92 2.68 -29.75
CA LEU A 37 -17.47 3.99 -29.29
C LEU A 37 -16.01 4.21 -29.66
N ASN A 38 -15.66 5.45 -29.97
CA ASN A 38 -14.27 5.83 -30.11
C ASN A 38 -13.62 6.03 -28.72
N ILE A 39 -12.28 6.03 -28.70
CA ILE A 39 -11.50 6.15 -27.46
C ILE A 39 -11.84 7.44 -26.71
N SER A 40 -12.07 8.56 -27.40
CA SER A 40 -12.41 9.83 -26.74
C SER A 40 -13.75 9.75 -26.01
N GLN A 41 -14.75 9.10 -26.60
CA GLN A 41 -16.04 8.86 -25.95
C GLN A 41 -15.86 7.99 -24.70
N ILE A 42 -15.09 6.90 -24.81
CA ILE A 42 -14.80 6.03 -23.67
C ILE A 42 -14.14 6.82 -22.54
N LEU A 43 -13.06 7.56 -22.82
CA LEU A 43 -12.31 8.30 -21.80
C LEU A 43 -13.13 9.41 -21.13
N GLN A 44 -14.03 10.06 -21.88
CA GLN A 44 -14.92 11.11 -21.35
C GLN A 44 -16.06 10.55 -20.49
N SER A 45 -16.42 9.28 -20.68
CA SER A 45 -17.51 8.64 -19.92
C SER A 45 -17.05 7.98 -18.61
N ILE A 46 -15.74 7.86 -18.36
CA ILE A 46 -15.23 7.25 -17.12
C ILE A 46 -15.60 8.13 -15.91
N PRO A 47 -16.27 7.57 -14.88
CA PRO A 47 -16.60 8.31 -13.67
C PRO A 47 -15.36 8.44 -12.77
N TRP A 48 -14.47 9.36 -13.10
CA TRP A 48 -13.20 9.53 -12.36
C TRP A 48 -13.39 9.97 -10.90
N ILE A 49 -14.39 10.82 -10.63
CA ILE A 49 -14.53 11.53 -9.34
C ILE A 49 -15.75 11.04 -8.53
N GLU A 50 -16.83 10.63 -9.20
CA GLU A 50 -18.03 10.13 -8.53
C GLU A 50 -17.91 8.63 -8.26
N TYR A 51 -18.68 8.09 -7.32
CA TYR A 51 -18.62 6.66 -7.01
C TYR A 51 -19.16 5.81 -8.18
N PRO A 52 -18.42 4.78 -8.65
CA PRO A 52 -17.08 4.36 -8.21
C PRO A 52 -15.97 5.36 -8.55
N SER A 53 -15.24 5.84 -7.53
CA SER A 53 -14.12 6.74 -7.78
C SER A 53 -12.98 5.93 -8.42
N TRP A 54 -12.82 6.04 -9.74
CA TRP A 54 -11.73 5.38 -10.47
C TRP A 54 -10.42 6.16 -10.43
N ALA A 55 -10.46 7.44 -10.04
CA ALA A 55 -9.23 8.20 -9.80
C ALA A 55 -8.55 7.78 -8.50
N SER A 56 -9.31 7.20 -7.56
CA SER A 56 -8.83 6.78 -6.24
C SER A 56 -7.98 7.83 -5.55
N ASP A 57 -8.48 9.08 -5.58
CA ASP A 57 -7.71 10.25 -5.15
C ASP A 57 -7.44 10.31 -3.65
N ASP A 58 -8.10 9.46 -2.85
CA ASP A 58 -7.87 9.28 -1.42
C ASP A 58 -7.04 8.02 -1.08
N SER A 59 -6.61 7.21 -2.06
CA SER A 59 -5.83 5.98 -1.82
C SER A 59 -4.51 6.23 -1.09
N PHE A 60 -3.95 7.44 -1.19
CA PHE A 60 -2.76 7.89 -0.46
C PHE A 60 -3.09 8.89 0.66
N ASP A 61 -4.31 8.83 1.19
CA ASP A 61 -4.79 9.65 2.30
C ASP A 61 -5.52 8.80 3.35
N LEU A 62 -5.80 9.38 4.52
CA LEU A 62 -6.67 8.74 5.51
C LEU A 62 -8.09 8.60 4.96
N PRO A 63 -8.79 7.49 5.21
CA PRO A 63 -10.14 7.32 4.70
C PRO A 63 -11.14 8.20 5.45
N GLN A 64 -12.28 8.43 4.80
CA GLN A 64 -13.48 8.93 5.44
C GLN A 64 -14.59 7.88 5.34
N LYS A 65 -15.42 7.80 6.38
CA LYS A 65 -16.52 6.83 6.42
C LYS A 65 -17.41 6.96 5.19
N GLY A 66 -17.64 5.83 4.51
CA GLY A 66 -18.51 5.74 3.34
C GLY A 66 -17.87 6.13 2.00
N LYS A 67 -16.60 6.53 1.97
CA LYS A 67 -15.85 6.75 0.72
C LYS A 67 -15.06 5.50 0.35
N PHE A 68 -15.28 4.99 -0.86
CA PHE A 68 -14.64 3.77 -1.35
C PHE A 68 -14.23 3.93 -2.80
N ASP A 69 -13.12 3.28 -3.13
CA ASP A 69 -12.62 3.14 -4.49
C ASP A 69 -13.38 2.04 -5.24
N GLY A 70 -13.46 2.19 -6.57
CA GLY A 70 -13.98 1.13 -7.43
C GLY A 70 -13.08 -0.11 -7.39
N PRO A 71 -13.64 -1.34 -7.37
CA PRO A 71 -12.81 -2.54 -7.41
C PRO A 71 -12.16 -2.72 -8.78
N MET A 72 -10.85 -2.98 -8.80
CA MET A 72 -10.14 -3.29 -10.05
C MET A 72 -10.14 -4.80 -10.37
N THR A 73 -10.28 -5.67 -9.35
CA THR A 73 -10.29 -7.13 -9.45
C THR A 73 -11.62 -7.63 -8.93
N VAL A 74 -12.19 -8.54 -9.70
CA VAL A 74 -13.52 -9.08 -9.44
C VAL A 74 -13.42 -10.59 -9.25
N VAL A 75 -14.09 -11.09 -8.21
CA VAL A 75 -14.31 -12.52 -7.97
C VAL A 75 -15.30 -13.01 -9.02
N ASP A 76 -14.77 -13.63 -10.07
CA ASP A 76 -15.52 -14.10 -11.24
C ASP A 76 -16.05 -15.53 -11.10
N GLY A 77 -15.62 -16.26 -10.07
CA GLY A 77 -15.98 -17.67 -9.88
C GLY A 77 -15.24 -18.64 -10.81
N TYR A 78 -14.30 -18.14 -11.63
CA TYR A 78 -13.55 -18.91 -12.61
C TYR A 78 -12.04 -18.73 -12.47
N VAL A 79 -11.47 -17.56 -12.85
CA VAL A 79 -10.04 -17.26 -12.65
C VAL A 79 -9.77 -16.91 -11.18
N VAL A 80 -10.66 -16.11 -10.58
CA VAL A 80 -10.66 -15.73 -9.17
C VAL A 80 -11.91 -16.36 -8.54
N PRO A 81 -11.84 -17.62 -8.07
CA PRO A 81 -13.02 -18.36 -7.63
C PRO A 81 -13.61 -17.84 -6.31
N ALA A 82 -12.78 -17.18 -5.48
CA ALA A 82 -13.14 -16.58 -4.21
C ALA A 82 -12.14 -15.45 -3.87
N PRO A 83 -12.45 -14.56 -2.91
CA PRO A 83 -11.47 -13.60 -2.41
C PRO A 83 -10.16 -14.30 -2.01
N PRO A 84 -8.97 -13.82 -2.43
CA PRO A 84 -7.70 -14.52 -2.21
C PRO A 84 -7.42 -14.89 -0.75
N LEU A 85 -7.78 -14.02 0.19
CA LEU A 85 -7.61 -14.33 1.62
C LEU A 85 -8.57 -15.42 2.11
N ASP A 86 -9.74 -15.54 1.52
CA ASP A 86 -10.71 -16.59 1.86
C ASP A 86 -10.30 -17.94 1.28
N VAL A 87 -9.64 -17.96 0.12
CA VAL A 87 -9.02 -19.18 -0.43
C VAL A 87 -8.07 -19.82 0.58
N TRP A 88 -7.23 -19.02 1.24
CA TRP A 88 -6.34 -19.51 2.30
C TRP A 88 -7.10 -19.86 3.59
N LYS A 89 -7.91 -18.95 4.13
CA LYS A 89 -8.64 -19.14 5.41
C LYS A 89 -9.52 -20.39 5.39
N GLN A 90 -10.23 -20.60 4.28
CA GLN A 90 -11.16 -21.71 4.12
C GLN A 90 -10.49 -22.94 3.48
N LYS A 91 -9.19 -22.85 3.16
CA LYS A 91 -8.42 -23.91 2.50
C LYS A 91 -9.09 -24.41 1.21
N ILE A 92 -9.62 -23.48 0.42
CA ILE A 92 -10.21 -23.79 -0.88
C ILE A 92 -9.08 -24.32 -1.77
N PRO A 93 -9.22 -25.51 -2.40
CA PRO A 93 -8.18 -26.06 -3.26
C PRO A 93 -7.92 -25.15 -4.47
N GLY A 94 -6.68 -25.12 -4.95
CA GLY A 94 -6.28 -24.37 -6.16
C GLY A 94 -5.27 -23.24 -5.95
N TYR A 95 -4.83 -22.97 -4.71
CA TYR A 95 -3.69 -22.08 -4.47
C TYR A 95 -2.36 -22.83 -4.61
N SER A 96 -1.30 -22.08 -4.97
CA SER A 96 0.06 -22.61 -5.02
C SER A 96 0.72 -22.51 -3.64
N ASP A 97 1.28 -23.62 -3.16
CA ASP A 97 2.14 -23.64 -1.99
C ASP A 97 3.60 -23.43 -2.43
N VAL A 98 4.06 -22.18 -2.34
CA VAL A 98 5.40 -21.76 -2.75
C VAL A 98 5.98 -20.81 -1.70
N PRO A 99 7.32 -20.74 -1.57
CA PRO A 99 7.94 -19.74 -0.73
C PRO A 99 7.45 -18.34 -1.10
N TYR A 100 7.21 -17.50 -0.09
CA TYR A 100 6.57 -16.20 -0.33
C TYR A 100 7.22 -15.07 0.46
N VAL A 101 7.62 -14.00 -0.23
CA VAL A 101 8.15 -12.77 0.39
C VAL A 101 7.15 -11.65 0.16
N ILE A 102 6.70 -11.02 1.24
CA ILE A 102 5.75 -9.92 1.23
C ILE A 102 6.42 -8.65 1.77
N GLY A 103 6.40 -7.61 0.97
CA GLY A 103 7.10 -6.36 1.17
C GLY A 103 6.16 -5.17 1.22
N THR A 104 6.53 -4.17 2.01
CA THR A 104 6.00 -2.80 1.87
C THR A 104 7.13 -1.82 2.16
N THR A 105 6.94 -0.56 1.79
CA THR A 105 7.77 0.53 2.27
C THR A 105 7.12 1.19 3.49
N LEU A 106 7.90 1.93 4.29
CA LEU A 106 7.37 2.51 5.55
C LEU A 106 6.46 3.72 5.30
N GLN A 107 6.72 4.49 4.24
CA GLN A 107 5.94 5.65 3.83
C GLN A 107 5.35 5.46 2.42
N GLU A 108 4.71 4.32 2.15
CA GLU A 108 3.95 4.04 0.91
C GLU A 108 3.20 5.26 0.35
N ALA A 109 2.51 6.02 1.21
CA ALA A 109 1.73 7.20 0.86
C ALA A 109 2.55 8.41 0.33
N ASP A 110 3.85 8.46 0.61
CA ASP A 110 4.76 9.53 0.16
C ASP A 110 5.03 9.48 -1.35
N PHE A 111 4.42 8.54 -2.08
CA PHE A 111 4.48 8.45 -3.54
C PHE A 111 3.62 9.49 -4.24
N ALA A 112 2.39 9.69 -3.76
CA ALA A 112 1.42 10.60 -4.36
C ALA A 112 0.45 11.14 -3.30
N PRO A 113 0.95 11.88 -2.28
CA PRO A 113 0.11 12.39 -1.22
C PRO A 113 -0.98 13.30 -1.77
N ARG A 114 -2.17 13.23 -1.17
CA ARG A 114 -3.30 14.10 -1.54
C ARG A 114 -2.96 15.59 -1.44
N TYR A 115 -2.11 15.95 -0.47
CA TYR A 115 -1.75 17.33 -0.17
C TYR A 115 -0.29 17.61 -0.53
N THR A 116 -0.08 18.31 -1.63
CA THR A 116 1.28 18.66 -2.10
C THR A 116 2.02 19.63 -1.19
N ASN A 117 1.31 20.33 -0.29
CA ASN A 117 1.87 21.26 0.68
C ASN A 117 2.09 20.64 2.08
N ILE A 118 1.98 19.32 2.23
CA ILE A 118 2.10 18.63 3.52
C ILE A 118 3.42 18.92 4.26
N SER A 119 4.49 19.19 3.53
CA SER A 119 5.79 19.57 4.10
C SER A 119 5.78 20.93 4.82
N LYS A 120 4.68 21.69 4.72
CA LYS A 120 4.51 23.01 5.36
C LYS A 120 3.51 22.97 6.51
N TRP A 121 2.92 21.82 6.81
CA TRP A 121 1.91 21.67 7.84
C TRP A 121 2.50 21.89 9.23
N SER A 122 1.75 22.60 10.07
CA SER A 122 2.00 22.70 11.50
C SER A 122 1.56 21.42 12.23
N ALA A 123 1.86 21.34 13.53
CA ALA A 123 1.30 20.30 14.38
C ALA A 123 -0.23 20.43 14.49
N GLU A 124 -0.75 21.65 14.47
CA GLU A 124 -2.19 21.92 14.47
C GLU A 124 -2.85 21.44 13.18
N ASP A 125 -2.22 21.67 12.02
CA ASP A 125 -2.69 21.17 10.72
C ASP A 125 -2.74 19.63 10.75
N TYR A 126 -1.67 18.97 11.20
CA TYR A 126 -1.62 17.52 11.36
C TYR A 126 -2.79 16.98 12.18
N HIS A 127 -3.02 17.55 13.37
CA HIS A 127 -4.13 17.16 14.23
C HIS A 127 -5.48 17.43 13.55
N TRP A 128 -5.63 18.57 12.87
CA TRP A 128 -6.87 18.92 12.18
C TRP A 128 -7.19 17.94 11.05
N PHE A 129 -6.21 17.62 10.18
CA PHE A 129 -6.41 16.69 9.08
C PHE A 129 -6.73 15.28 9.58
N VAL A 130 -6.00 14.75 10.56
CA VAL A 130 -6.30 13.43 11.16
C VAL A 130 -7.71 13.42 11.76
N ASN A 131 -8.09 14.46 12.50
CA ASN A 131 -9.44 14.58 13.06
C ASN A 131 -10.52 14.65 11.97
N SER A 132 -10.31 15.45 10.92
CA SER A 132 -11.29 15.65 9.85
C SER A 132 -11.61 14.35 9.08
N HIS A 133 -10.65 13.43 9.01
CA HIS A 133 -10.83 12.12 8.40
C HIS A 133 -11.41 11.13 9.41
N LEU A 134 -10.70 10.90 10.53
CA LEU A 134 -11.00 9.79 11.42
C LEU A 134 -12.21 10.03 12.33
N ASN A 135 -12.60 11.29 12.59
CA ASN A 135 -13.83 11.57 13.36
C ASN A 135 -15.10 11.16 12.61
N THR A 136 -15.04 10.94 11.30
CA THR A 136 -16.18 10.42 10.53
C THR A 136 -16.57 9.00 10.96
N PHE A 137 -15.66 8.26 11.60
CA PHE A 137 -15.92 6.93 12.17
C PHE A 137 -16.48 6.99 13.60
N GLY A 138 -16.36 8.14 14.28
CA GLY A 138 -16.83 8.38 15.64
C GLY A 138 -15.87 7.89 16.73
N GLY A 139 -16.29 8.04 17.99
CA GLY A 139 -15.52 7.61 19.16
C GLY A 139 -14.24 8.43 19.42
N HIS A 140 -13.25 7.79 20.05
CA HIS A 140 -11.93 8.37 20.35
C HIS A 140 -10.85 7.96 19.33
N PHE A 141 -11.28 7.54 18.14
CA PHE A 141 -10.42 6.87 17.18
C PHE A 141 -9.28 7.78 16.67
N SER A 142 -9.57 9.03 16.34
CA SER A 142 -8.56 10.02 15.94
C SER A 142 -7.51 10.29 17.03
N ALA A 143 -7.94 10.40 18.29
CA ALA A 143 -7.05 10.62 19.43
C ALA A 143 -6.15 9.41 19.68
N GLN A 144 -6.69 8.20 19.54
CA GLN A 144 -5.91 6.96 19.63
C GLN A 144 -4.87 6.87 18.50
N ALA A 145 -5.26 7.23 17.27
CA ALA A 145 -4.33 7.31 16.15
C ALA A 145 -3.23 8.33 16.44
N LEU A 146 -3.56 9.58 16.77
CA LEU A 146 -2.56 10.62 17.06
C LEU A 146 -1.58 10.22 18.17
N ALA A 147 -2.03 9.47 19.18
CA ALA A 147 -1.16 8.96 20.25
C ALA A 147 -0.15 7.89 19.77
N LEU A 148 -0.49 7.11 18.74
CA LEU A 148 0.39 6.07 18.16
C LEU A 148 1.31 6.58 17.06
N TYR A 149 1.10 7.82 16.58
CA TYR A 149 1.92 8.48 15.57
C TYR A 149 2.33 9.90 16.03
N PRO A 150 3.11 10.01 17.12
CA PRO A 150 3.60 11.30 17.57
C PRO A 150 4.66 11.83 16.59
N THR A 151 4.56 13.11 16.21
CA THR A 151 5.50 13.74 15.25
C THR A 151 6.95 13.71 15.73
N SER A 152 7.17 13.72 17.05
CA SER A 152 8.50 13.67 17.69
C SER A 152 9.31 12.43 17.33
N GLU A 153 8.67 11.28 17.09
CA GLU A 153 9.34 10.04 16.69
C GLU A 153 9.90 10.09 15.27
N PHE A 154 9.39 10.99 14.43
CA PHE A 154 9.73 11.07 13.01
C PHE A 154 10.67 12.23 12.67
N CYS A 155 11.16 12.96 13.68
CA CYS A 155 11.95 14.17 13.52
C CYS A 155 13.45 13.96 13.20
N SER A 156 13.79 12.99 12.36
CA SER A 156 15.15 12.90 11.80
C SER A 156 15.46 14.04 10.83
N GLN A 157 14.42 14.63 10.22
CA GLN A 157 14.47 15.85 9.41
C GLN A 157 13.47 16.84 9.99
N PRO A 158 13.92 17.85 10.77
CA PRO A 158 13.02 18.73 11.55
C PRO A 158 11.92 19.39 10.72
N GLU A 159 12.21 19.74 9.46
CA GLU A 159 11.28 20.43 8.58
C GLU A 159 10.18 19.54 7.99
N ARG A 160 10.28 18.22 8.12
CA ARG A 160 9.31 17.26 7.53
C ARG A 160 8.78 16.22 8.51
N CYS A 161 8.88 16.48 9.82
CA CYS A 161 8.39 15.54 10.84
C CYS A 161 6.90 15.22 10.67
N VAL A 162 6.09 16.28 10.46
CA VAL A 162 4.64 16.17 10.31
C VAL A 162 4.28 15.32 9.11
N GLU A 163 4.89 15.62 7.96
CA GLU A 163 4.73 14.87 6.74
C GLU A 163 5.07 13.40 6.93
N LYS A 164 6.25 13.11 7.49
CA LYS A 164 6.67 11.72 7.73
C LYS A 164 5.72 10.98 8.67
N ALA A 165 5.25 11.62 9.73
CA ALA A 165 4.30 11.03 10.68
C ALA A 165 2.95 10.72 10.00
N TYR A 166 2.39 11.69 9.29
CA TYR A 166 1.12 11.55 8.59
C TYR A 166 1.20 10.48 7.47
N MET A 167 2.22 10.55 6.63
CA MET A 167 2.46 9.57 5.56
C MET A 167 2.65 8.17 6.12
N THR A 168 3.34 8.02 7.26
CA THR A 168 3.47 6.72 7.92
C THR A 168 2.11 6.22 8.44
N MET A 169 1.29 7.09 9.04
CA MET A 169 -0.06 6.73 9.50
C MET A 169 -0.94 6.22 8.36
N VAL A 170 -0.94 6.94 7.24
CA VAL A 170 -1.65 6.54 6.03
C VAL A 170 -1.11 5.21 5.50
N SER A 171 0.21 5.06 5.41
CA SER A 171 0.86 3.86 4.87
C SER A 171 0.60 2.62 5.70
N ASP A 172 0.60 2.74 7.02
CA ASP A 172 0.26 1.65 7.93
C ASP A 172 -1.17 1.17 7.72
N LEU A 173 -2.11 2.11 7.59
CA LEU A 173 -3.52 1.80 7.36
C LEU A 173 -3.78 1.24 5.95
N ARG A 174 -3.29 1.93 4.91
CA ARG A 174 -3.63 1.64 3.51
C ARG A 174 -2.88 0.41 2.97
N ALA A 175 -1.68 0.11 3.46
CA ALA A 175 -0.82 -0.90 2.86
C ALA A 175 -0.12 -1.83 3.89
N SER A 176 0.67 -1.28 4.83
CA SER A 176 1.60 -2.10 5.63
C SER A 176 0.93 -3.04 6.63
N CYS A 177 -0.09 -2.59 7.38
CA CYS A 177 -0.81 -3.45 8.32
C CYS A 177 -1.73 -4.47 7.64
N PRO A 178 -2.48 -4.13 6.58
CA PRO A 178 -3.18 -5.13 5.78
C PRO A 178 -2.24 -6.20 5.20
N ASN A 179 -1.06 -5.83 4.72
CA ASN A 179 -0.06 -6.79 4.25
C ASN A 179 0.52 -7.67 5.38
N ASN A 180 0.50 -7.22 6.65
CA ASN A 180 0.79 -8.10 7.78
C ASN A 180 -0.27 -9.19 7.95
N VAL A 181 -1.55 -8.87 7.67
CA VAL A 181 -2.63 -9.88 7.67
C VAL A 181 -2.44 -10.87 6.53
N VAL A 182 -2.10 -10.40 5.32
CA VAL A 182 -1.75 -11.27 4.18
C VAL A 182 -0.61 -12.23 4.57
N ALA A 183 0.48 -11.70 5.14
CA ALA A 183 1.63 -12.50 5.55
C ALA A 183 1.33 -13.49 6.67
N ARG A 184 0.51 -13.10 7.66
CA ARG A 184 0.06 -13.99 8.73
C ARG A 184 -0.76 -15.15 8.17
N LEU A 185 -1.75 -14.85 7.34
CA LEU A 185 -2.62 -15.87 6.76
C LEU A 185 -1.86 -16.81 5.83
N ALA A 186 -0.92 -16.29 5.04
CA ALA A 186 -0.03 -17.11 4.24
C ALA A 186 0.81 -18.04 5.14
N ALA A 187 1.44 -17.52 6.19
CA ALA A 187 2.27 -18.31 7.10
C ALA A 187 1.47 -19.37 7.90
N GLU A 188 0.20 -19.12 8.19
CA GLU A 188 -0.69 -20.07 8.86
C GLU A 188 -1.23 -21.17 7.91
N THR A 189 -1.20 -20.93 6.61
CA THR A 189 -1.84 -21.79 5.60
C THR A 189 -0.84 -22.59 4.77
N LEU A 190 0.24 -21.94 4.32
CA LEU A 190 1.25 -22.55 3.46
C LEU A 190 2.19 -23.43 4.26
N THR A 191 2.69 -24.50 3.65
CA THR A 191 3.80 -25.29 4.22
C THR A 191 5.16 -24.70 3.84
N SER A 192 5.21 -23.93 2.75
CA SER A 192 6.39 -23.19 2.31
C SER A 192 6.66 -21.98 3.21
N PRO A 193 7.94 -21.56 3.31
CA PRO A 193 8.33 -20.46 4.18
C PRO A 193 7.77 -19.12 3.70
N VAL A 194 7.32 -18.30 4.64
CA VAL A 194 6.82 -16.94 4.40
C VAL A 194 7.73 -15.93 5.08
N TYR A 195 8.06 -14.85 4.38
CA TYR A 195 8.92 -13.78 4.88
C TYR A 195 8.22 -12.43 4.74
N ARG A 196 8.40 -11.56 5.72
CA ARG A 196 7.88 -10.19 5.71
C ARG A 196 9.04 -9.20 5.80
N TYR A 197 9.08 -8.20 4.93
CA TYR A 197 9.96 -7.04 5.11
C TYR A 197 9.24 -5.71 5.04
N GLN A 198 9.78 -4.71 5.71
CA GLN A 198 9.45 -3.32 5.46
C GLN A 198 10.70 -2.51 5.12
N VAL A 199 10.66 -1.73 4.04
CA VAL A 199 11.73 -0.78 3.74
C VAL A 199 11.63 0.43 4.65
N THR A 200 12.70 0.69 5.39
CA THR A 200 12.86 1.84 6.28
C THR A 200 13.96 2.80 5.81
N TYR A 201 14.55 2.52 4.65
CA TYR A 201 15.53 3.40 4.00
C TYR A 201 14.93 4.76 3.64
N THR A 202 15.66 5.84 3.89
CA THR A 202 15.33 7.18 3.42
C THR A 202 16.34 7.56 2.34
N PRO A 203 15.91 7.84 1.09
CA PRO A 203 16.81 8.19 0.00
C PRO A 203 17.56 9.49 0.31
N SER A 204 18.75 9.65 -0.28
CA SER A 204 19.58 10.84 -0.04
C SER A 204 19.00 12.13 -0.63
N ARG A 205 18.06 12.00 -1.57
CA ARG A 205 17.43 13.10 -2.32
C ARG A 205 15.97 12.81 -2.59
N PRO A 206 15.16 13.88 -2.80
CA PRO A 206 13.80 13.70 -3.31
C PRO A 206 13.79 13.01 -4.67
N THR A 207 12.75 12.24 -4.92
CA THR A 207 12.55 11.50 -6.17
C THR A 207 11.19 11.82 -6.76
N GLU A 208 11.15 12.19 -8.04
CA GLU A 208 9.90 12.24 -8.82
C GLU A 208 9.85 11.01 -9.73
N ILE A 209 9.05 10.00 -9.36
CA ILE A 209 9.03 8.71 -10.08
C ILE A 209 8.04 8.70 -11.23
N SER A 210 7.03 9.56 -11.19
CA SER A 210 5.93 9.55 -12.15
C SER A 210 5.59 10.95 -12.61
N TYR A 211 5.65 11.17 -13.93
CA TYR A 211 5.10 12.35 -14.57
C TYR A 211 3.57 12.47 -14.39
N LEU A 212 2.88 11.35 -14.14
CA LEU A 212 1.42 11.32 -13.92
C LEU A 212 1.05 11.74 -12.48
N PHE A 213 1.95 11.52 -11.53
CA PHE A 213 1.78 11.90 -10.13
C PHE A 213 2.99 12.75 -9.70
N PRO A 214 3.07 14.01 -10.17
CA PRO A 214 4.22 14.86 -9.93
C PRO A 214 4.27 15.26 -8.44
N TYR A 215 5.01 14.46 -7.67
CA TYR A 215 5.37 14.72 -6.29
C TYR A 215 6.81 14.28 -6.06
N ASN A 216 7.54 15.08 -5.29
CA ASN A 216 8.90 14.77 -4.89
C ASN A 216 8.83 13.96 -3.59
N SER A 217 8.95 12.64 -3.68
CA SER A 217 8.97 11.74 -2.53
C SER A 217 10.31 11.82 -1.79
N TRP A 218 10.29 11.88 -0.46
CA TRP A 218 11.48 12.09 0.39
C TRP A 218 11.83 10.91 1.29
N PHE A 219 10.91 9.95 1.47
CA PHE A 219 11.04 8.89 2.47
C PHE A 219 11.08 7.50 1.85
N ALA A 220 10.70 6.46 2.62
CA ALA A 220 10.52 5.12 2.10
C ALA A 220 9.20 5.04 1.32
N PHE A 221 9.12 5.70 0.16
CA PHE A 221 7.91 5.84 -0.64
C PHE A 221 7.58 4.56 -1.43
N HIS A 222 6.34 4.42 -1.90
CA HIS A 222 5.89 3.28 -2.71
C HIS A 222 6.76 3.08 -3.96
N THR A 223 7.16 1.85 -4.27
CA THR A 223 8.08 1.44 -5.36
C THR A 223 9.58 1.66 -5.12
N LEU A 224 10.01 2.30 -4.02
CA LEU A 224 11.44 2.52 -3.73
C LEU A 224 12.23 1.20 -3.72
N ASP A 225 11.62 0.14 -3.18
CA ASP A 225 12.19 -1.19 -3.10
C ASP A 225 12.32 -1.86 -4.48
N ALA A 226 11.35 -1.65 -5.38
CA ALA A 226 11.40 -2.12 -6.76
C ALA A 226 12.51 -1.40 -7.55
N VAL A 227 12.59 -0.08 -7.46
CA VAL A 227 13.66 0.73 -8.10
C VAL A 227 15.04 0.27 -7.61
N ALA A 228 15.18 0.04 -6.30
CA ALA A 228 16.42 -0.49 -5.71
C ALA A 228 16.74 -1.91 -6.18
N PHE A 229 15.74 -2.80 -6.25
CA PHE A 229 15.94 -4.16 -6.72
C PHE A 229 16.43 -4.21 -8.16
N PHE A 230 15.78 -3.48 -9.07
CA PHE A 230 16.18 -3.46 -10.49
C PHE A 230 17.48 -2.70 -10.73
N GLY A 231 17.95 -1.94 -9.75
CA GLY A 231 19.23 -1.25 -9.81
C GLY A 231 19.17 0.06 -10.58
N THR A 232 18.03 0.75 -10.51
CA THR A 232 17.72 1.97 -11.25
C THR A 232 17.53 3.18 -10.34
N LEU A 233 18.11 3.16 -9.13
CA LEU A 233 18.02 4.30 -8.20
C LEU A 233 18.76 5.53 -8.73
N ASP A 234 19.82 5.34 -9.52
CA ASP A 234 20.52 6.42 -10.22
C ASP A 234 19.65 7.11 -11.26
N PHE A 235 18.83 6.36 -12.00
CA PHE A 235 17.83 6.95 -12.90
C PHE A 235 16.78 7.76 -12.13
N ALA A 236 16.29 7.21 -11.02
CA ALA A 236 15.25 7.85 -10.22
C ALA A 236 15.76 9.10 -9.46
N LEU A 237 16.94 9.02 -8.84
CA LEU A 237 17.52 10.09 -8.00
C LEU A 237 18.40 11.08 -8.79
N GLY A 238 18.77 10.74 -10.03
CA GLY A 238 19.79 11.42 -10.83
C GLY A 238 21.22 11.18 -10.35
N GLU A 239 21.49 11.41 -9.06
CA GLU A 239 22.78 11.16 -8.42
C GLU A 239 22.58 10.37 -7.13
N THR A 240 23.38 9.32 -6.94
CA THR A 240 23.30 8.44 -5.76
C THR A 240 24.43 8.72 -4.77
N SER A 241 24.08 8.69 -3.48
CA SER A 241 25.05 8.60 -2.38
C SER A 241 25.56 7.16 -2.21
N GLU A 242 26.53 6.96 -1.32
CA GLU A 242 27.00 5.60 -0.99
C GLU A 242 25.95 4.79 -0.22
N ASP A 243 25.11 5.45 0.57
CA ASP A 243 24.02 4.81 1.29
C ASP A 243 22.93 4.33 0.32
N ASP A 244 22.62 5.11 -0.73
CA ASP A 244 21.66 4.70 -1.77
C ASP A 244 22.15 3.44 -2.49
N ARG A 245 23.44 3.42 -2.85
CA ARG A 245 24.07 2.24 -3.47
C ARG A 245 24.12 1.06 -2.51
N THR A 246 24.32 1.29 -1.22
CA THR A 246 24.34 0.23 -0.19
C THR A 246 22.95 -0.38 -0.02
N PHE A 247 21.91 0.43 0.09
CA PHE A 247 20.53 -0.03 0.11
C PHE A 247 20.17 -0.81 -1.17
N GLN A 248 20.58 -0.31 -2.35
CA GLN A 248 20.40 -1.01 -3.63
C GLN A 248 21.01 -2.42 -3.61
N ARG A 249 22.26 -2.52 -3.16
CA ARG A 249 22.96 -3.80 -3.05
C ARG A 249 22.30 -4.72 -2.02
N LEU A 250 21.78 -4.18 -0.92
CA LEU A 250 21.05 -4.94 0.10
C LEU A 250 19.78 -5.59 -0.47
N MET A 251 18.93 -4.80 -1.14
CA MET A 251 17.70 -5.28 -1.77
C MET A 251 17.98 -6.38 -2.78
N ARG A 252 18.97 -6.15 -3.67
CA ARG A 252 19.42 -7.14 -4.66
C ARG A 252 19.95 -8.40 -4.01
N LYS A 253 20.79 -8.28 -2.97
CA LYS A 253 21.37 -9.44 -2.26
C LYS A 253 20.28 -10.40 -1.81
N TYR A 254 19.29 -9.92 -1.05
CA TYR A 254 18.28 -10.81 -0.46
C TYR A 254 17.24 -11.27 -1.45
N LEU A 255 16.73 -10.41 -2.32
CA LEU A 255 15.69 -10.81 -3.29
C LEU A 255 16.25 -11.75 -4.37
N LEU A 256 17.50 -11.58 -4.82
CA LEU A 256 18.14 -12.55 -5.71
C LEU A 256 18.46 -13.87 -5.00
N HIS A 257 18.86 -13.81 -3.72
CA HIS A 257 19.07 -15.02 -2.93
C HIS A 257 17.77 -15.81 -2.81
N PHE A 258 16.67 -15.15 -2.43
CA PHE A 258 15.36 -15.79 -2.35
C PHE A 258 14.90 -16.38 -3.69
N ALA A 259 15.05 -15.63 -4.79
CA ALA A 259 14.69 -16.12 -6.11
C ALA A 259 15.49 -17.37 -6.53
N LYS A 260 16.74 -17.51 -6.05
CA LYS A 260 17.61 -18.64 -6.37
C LYS A 260 17.41 -19.85 -5.45
N GLU A 261 17.27 -19.60 -4.15
CA GLU A 261 17.32 -20.64 -3.12
C GLU A 261 15.92 -20.99 -2.57
N GLY A 262 14.89 -20.20 -2.87
CA GLY A 262 13.53 -20.37 -2.36
C GLY A 262 13.40 -20.14 -0.85
N THR A 263 14.45 -19.66 -0.19
CA THR A 263 14.50 -19.37 1.25
C THR A 263 15.32 -18.12 1.50
N MET A 264 15.15 -17.51 2.68
CA MET A 264 16.02 -16.43 3.15
C MET A 264 17.17 -17.00 4.01
N PRO A 265 18.31 -16.29 4.11
CA PRO A 265 19.38 -16.70 4.98
C PRO A 265 19.00 -16.53 6.47
N PRO A 266 19.69 -17.19 7.42
CA PRO A 266 19.27 -17.25 8.82
C PRO A 266 19.12 -15.90 9.53
N GLU A 267 19.84 -14.86 9.09
CA GLU A 267 19.69 -13.51 9.62
C GLU A 267 18.34 -12.85 9.30
N TRP A 268 17.57 -13.41 8.36
CA TRP A 268 16.20 -13.00 8.02
C TRP A 268 15.24 -14.18 8.26
N PRO A 269 14.72 -14.34 9.50
CA PRO A 269 13.84 -15.43 9.86
C PRO A 269 12.48 -15.38 9.16
N GLU A 270 11.82 -16.55 9.10
CA GLU A 270 10.44 -16.68 8.64
C GLU A 270 9.46 -15.89 9.52
N TYR A 271 8.43 -15.36 8.89
CA TYR A 271 7.27 -14.75 9.52
C TYR A 271 6.35 -15.85 10.09
N PRO A 272 5.70 -15.68 11.27
CA PRO A 272 5.53 -14.46 12.06
C PRO A 272 6.61 -14.21 13.12
N ASN A 273 7.74 -14.94 13.12
CA ASN A 273 8.73 -14.77 14.18
C ASN A 273 9.34 -13.36 14.17
N ARG A 274 9.69 -12.85 12.99
CA ARG A 274 10.27 -11.50 12.83
C ARG A 274 9.83 -10.86 11.51
N THR A 275 9.81 -9.53 11.50
CA THR A 275 9.74 -8.71 10.29
C THR A 275 11.14 -8.16 10.00
N ALA A 276 11.61 -8.29 8.77
CA ALA A 276 12.85 -7.65 8.32
C ALA A 276 12.64 -6.16 8.08
N LEU A 277 13.53 -5.32 8.59
CA LEU A 277 13.58 -3.89 8.33
C LEU A 277 14.78 -3.62 7.44
N LEU A 278 14.52 -3.15 6.22
CA LEU A 278 15.52 -2.98 5.18
C LEU A 278 15.88 -1.50 5.02
N SER A 279 17.12 -1.16 5.37
CA SER A 279 17.72 0.15 5.14
C SER A 279 19.08 -0.04 4.45
N THR A 280 20.14 0.66 4.85
CA THR A 280 21.52 0.30 4.45
C THR A 280 21.98 -1.03 5.06
N THR A 281 21.26 -1.52 6.07
CA THR A 281 21.48 -2.81 6.73
C THR A 281 20.15 -3.54 6.90
N LEU A 282 20.24 -4.86 7.13
CA LEU A 282 19.12 -5.68 7.58
C LEU A 282 19.04 -5.59 9.11
N ARG A 283 17.87 -5.24 9.63
CA ARG A 283 17.49 -5.48 11.02
C ARG A 283 16.26 -6.38 11.05
N VAL A 284 16.03 -7.07 12.17
CA VAL A 284 14.84 -7.90 12.35
C VAL A 284 14.18 -7.55 13.66
N GLU A 285 12.86 -7.33 13.63
CA GLU A 285 12.10 -6.93 14.82
C GLU A 285 10.89 -7.83 15.04
N LYS A 286 10.60 -8.12 16.31
CA LYS A 286 9.40 -8.86 16.72
C LYS A 286 8.27 -7.87 16.91
N ASN A 287 7.06 -8.21 16.47
CA ASN A 287 5.87 -7.38 16.69
C ASN A 287 6.04 -5.94 16.19
N TYR A 288 6.78 -5.75 15.10
CA TYR A 288 7.03 -4.42 14.53
C TYR A 288 5.70 -3.72 14.22
N ARG A 289 5.48 -2.55 14.81
CA ARG A 289 4.23 -1.75 14.69
C ARG A 289 2.93 -2.48 15.07
N SER A 290 2.99 -3.46 15.96
CA SER A 290 1.79 -4.23 16.32
C SER A 290 0.68 -3.39 16.96
N ALA A 291 1.01 -2.34 17.72
CA ALA A 291 0.02 -1.46 18.35
C ALA A 291 -0.73 -0.63 17.30
N GLN A 292 0.01 -0.06 16.34
CA GLN A 292 -0.53 0.65 15.17
C GLN A 292 -1.47 -0.25 14.37
N CYS A 293 -1.02 -1.46 14.01
CA CYS A 293 -1.84 -2.38 13.24
C CYS A 293 -3.07 -2.89 14.01
N ALA A 294 -2.95 -3.11 15.32
CA ALA A 294 -4.09 -3.49 16.15
C ALA A 294 -5.15 -2.38 16.22
N LEU A 295 -4.75 -1.10 16.25
CA LEU A 295 -5.69 0.02 16.17
C LEU A 295 -6.53 -0.06 14.89
N TRP A 296 -5.88 -0.27 13.74
CA TRP A 296 -6.58 -0.32 12.44
C TRP A 296 -7.45 -1.57 12.29
N GLU A 297 -6.93 -2.74 12.67
CA GLU A 297 -7.65 -4.02 12.57
C GLU A 297 -8.88 -4.03 13.48
N ASN A 298 -8.75 -3.61 14.74
CA ASN A 298 -9.85 -3.64 15.72
C ASN A 298 -10.97 -2.63 15.42
N ASN A 299 -10.74 -1.68 14.52
CA ASN A 299 -11.75 -0.71 14.08
C ASN A 299 -12.27 -1.02 12.67
N ASP A 300 -12.03 -2.23 12.12
CA ASP A 300 -12.48 -2.66 10.78
C ASP A 300 -11.97 -1.77 9.63
N MET A 301 -10.78 -1.19 9.78
CA MET A 301 -10.30 -0.18 8.83
C MET A 301 -9.66 -0.78 7.57
N PHE A 302 -9.34 -2.08 7.56
CA PHE A 302 -8.72 -2.73 6.39
C PHE A 302 -9.65 -2.83 5.18
N GLN A 303 -10.95 -2.54 5.33
CA GLN A 303 -11.83 -2.35 4.17
C GLN A 303 -11.50 -1.10 3.35
N TYR A 304 -10.72 -0.16 3.92
CA TYR A 304 -10.20 1.04 3.25
C TYR A 304 -8.74 0.86 2.82
N ALA A 305 -8.14 -0.32 2.97
CA ALA A 305 -6.82 -0.57 2.44
C ALA A 305 -6.81 -0.53 0.90
N TRP A 306 -5.63 -0.48 0.29
CA TRP A 306 -5.50 -0.52 -1.16
C TRP A 306 -6.26 -1.71 -1.75
N ILE A 307 -7.18 -1.36 -2.64
CA ILE A 307 -8.04 -2.27 -3.36
C ILE A 307 -7.39 -2.63 -4.68
N SER A 308 -7.51 -3.90 -5.04
CA SER A 308 -7.11 -4.39 -6.34
C SER A 308 -8.27 -4.93 -7.12
#